data_AF-A0A086TAW4-F1
#
_entry.id   AF-A0A086TAW4-F1
#
_cell.length_a   1.000
_cell.length_b   1.000
_cell.length_c   1.000
_cell.angle_alpha   90.00
_cell.angle_beta   90.00
_cell.angle_gamma   90.00
#
_symmetry.space_group_name_H-M   'P 1'
#
loop_
_entity.id
_entity.type
_entity.pdbx_description
1 polymer ?
#
loop_
_entity_poly.entity_id
_entity_poly.type
_entity_poly.pdbx_seq_one_letter_code
_entity_poly.pdbx_strand_id
1 'polypeptide(L)'
;MAPHLHGIGLFSQSAVVIILFIGAFSRFTHGRFTPRFYAYQLDRAPDDASTRVIPFMDTLLGTLNLFPATRAYALAACVLFQSFGIVVRVRQGKSLIWDLALYTVTAVACWSAFSGR
;
A
#
# COMPACT_ATOMS: atom_id res chain seq x y z
N MET A 1 25.36 5.56 -2.01
CA MET A 1 24.52 5.18 -0.84
C MET A 1 25.20 4.06 -0.08
N ALA A 2 25.16 4.09 1.25
CA ALA A 2 25.69 2.99 2.05
C ALA A 2 24.87 1.70 1.82
N PRO A 3 25.49 0.50 1.79
CA PRO A 3 24.83 -0.75 1.35
C PRO A 3 23.60 -1.13 2.19
N HIS A 4 23.58 -0.76 3.47
CA HIS A 4 22.44 -0.99 4.36
C HIS A 4 21.20 -0.17 3.96
N LEU A 5 21.37 1.05 3.41
CA LEU A 5 20.25 1.90 2.97
C LEU A 5 19.57 1.33 1.72
N HIS A 6 20.34 0.66 0.85
CA HIS A 6 19.80 -0.01 -0.32
C HIS A 6 18.98 -1.25 0.06
N GLY A 7 19.47 -2.03 1.04
CA GLY A 7 18.74 -3.19 1.58
C GLY A 7 17.40 -2.81 2.22
N ILE A 8 17.36 -1.75 3.02
CA ILE A 8 16.13 -1.23 3.64
C ILE A 8 15.11 -0.80 2.58
N GLY A 9 15.56 -0.09 1.53
CA GLY A 9 14.70 0.35 0.43
C GLY A 9 14.05 -0.82 -0.31
N LEU A 10 14.84 -1.84 -0.67
CA LEU A 10 14.35 -3.05 -1.36
C LEU A 10 13.39 -3.87 -0.50
N PHE A 11 13.71 -4.05 0.79
CA PHE A 11 12.82 -4.72 1.73
C PHE A 11 11.48 -4.00 1.85
N SER A 12 11.53 -2.67 2.02
CA SER A 12 10.33 -1.84 2.15
C SER A 12 9.48 -1.88 0.88
N GLN A 13 10.10 -1.76 -0.29
CA GLN A 13 9.41 -1.91 -1.58
C GLN A 13 8.73 -3.28 -1.70
N SER A 14 9.44 -4.36 -1.34
CA SER A 14 8.91 -5.73 -1.42
C SER A 14 7.70 -5.90 -0.50
N ALA A 15 7.77 -5.37 0.72
CA ALA A 15 6.65 -5.38 1.66
C ALA A 15 5.43 -4.64 1.09
N VAL A 16 5.62 -3.45 0.49
CA VAL A 16 4.53 -2.70 -0.15
C VAL A 16 3.91 -3.50 -1.30
N VAL A 17 4.72 -4.09 -2.17
CA VAL A 17 4.24 -4.92 -3.29
C VAL A 17 3.42 -6.11 -2.80
N ILE A 18 3.91 -6.83 -1.79
CA ILE A 18 3.22 -7.96 -1.19
C ILE A 18 1.87 -7.53 -0.63
N ILE A 19 1.83 -6.42 0.12
CA ILE A 19 0.58 -5.93 0.73
C ILE A 19 -0.43 -5.51 -0.34
N LEU A 20 0.00 -4.86 -1.43
CA LEU A 20 -0.88 -4.51 -2.55
C LEU A 20 -1.48 -5.75 -3.21
N PHE A 21 -0.66 -6.77 -3.52
CA PHE A 21 -1.17 -7.99 -4.15
C PHE A 21 -2.05 -8.82 -3.21
N ILE A 22 -1.70 -8.94 -1.93
CA ILE A 22 -2.58 -9.58 -0.93
C ILE A 22 -3.88 -8.77 -0.79
N GLY A 23 -3.82 -7.45 -0.84
CA GLY A 23 -4.97 -6.55 -0.79
C GLY A 23 -5.93 -6.75 -1.95
N ALA A 24 -5.40 -6.77 -3.17
CA ALA A 24 -6.16 -7.06 -4.38
C ALA A 24 -6.77 -8.46 -4.33
N PHE A 25 -5.95 -9.48 -4.04
CA PHE A 25 -6.40 -10.87 -3.98
C PHE A 25 -7.51 -11.07 -2.92
N SER A 26 -7.33 -10.46 -1.75
CA SER A 26 -8.30 -10.49 -0.66
C SER A 26 -9.65 -9.93 -1.09
N ARG A 27 -9.67 -8.79 -1.79
CA ARG A 27 -10.91 -8.20 -2.31
C ARG A 27 -11.51 -8.96 -3.48
N PHE A 28 -10.71 -9.41 -4.45
CA PHE A 28 -11.21 -10.23 -5.57
C PHE A 28 -11.87 -11.52 -5.09
N THR A 29 -11.34 -12.12 -4.03
CA THR A 29 -11.85 -13.37 -3.44
C THR A 29 -12.86 -13.15 -2.31
N HIS A 30 -13.24 -11.90 -2.02
CA HIS A 30 -14.13 -11.52 -0.92
C HIS A 30 -13.71 -12.18 0.41
N GLY A 31 -12.40 -12.23 0.67
CA GLY A 31 -11.83 -12.78 1.89
C GLY A 31 -11.89 -14.31 2.02
N ARG A 32 -12.26 -15.07 0.98
CA ARG A 32 -12.32 -16.55 1.03
C ARG A 32 -11.04 -17.19 1.60
N PHE A 33 -9.88 -16.62 1.27
CA PHE A 33 -8.57 -17.12 1.71
C PHE A 33 -7.89 -16.21 2.76
N THR A 34 -8.36 -14.97 2.91
CA THR A 34 -7.75 -13.94 3.78
C THR A 34 -8.82 -13.23 4.63
N PRO A 35 -9.67 -13.95 5.39
CA PRO A 35 -10.89 -13.38 5.97
C PRO A 35 -10.62 -12.23 6.95
N ARG A 36 -9.58 -12.36 7.78
CA ARG A 36 -9.18 -11.30 8.72
C ARG A 36 -8.68 -10.04 8.01
N PHE A 37 -7.92 -10.21 6.93
CA PHE A 37 -7.41 -9.08 6.17
C PHE A 37 -8.51 -8.40 5.36
N TYR A 38 -9.43 -9.18 4.80
CA TYR A 38 -10.61 -8.65 4.12
C TYR A 38 -11.50 -7.84 5.07
N ALA A 39 -11.77 -8.34 6.28
CA ALA A 39 -12.50 -7.59 7.30
C ALA A 39 -11.78 -6.28 7.68
N TYR A 40 -10.45 -6.32 7.80
CA TYR A 40 -9.62 -5.12 8.00
C TYR A 40 -9.76 -4.10 6.85
N GLN A 41 -9.87 -4.56 5.61
CA GLN A 41 -10.07 -3.71 4.43
C GLN A 41 -11.48 -3.12 4.38
N LEU A 42 -12.50 -3.91 4.69
CA LEU A 42 -13.90 -3.47 4.73
C LEU A 42 -14.16 -2.41 5.80
N ASP A 43 -13.51 -2.52 6.96
CA ASP A 43 -13.58 -1.52 8.02
C ASP A 43 -13.01 -0.14 7.59
N ARG A 44 -12.14 -0.12 6.56
CA ARG A 44 -11.55 1.10 5.99
C ARG A 44 -12.31 1.61 4.77
N ALA A 45 -12.74 0.71 3.91
CA ALA A 45 -13.43 1.01 2.67
C ALA A 45 -14.46 -0.09 2.39
N PRO A 46 -15.73 0.11 2.77
CA PRO A 46 -16.82 -0.85 2.54
C PRO A 46 -16.96 -1.20 1.05
N ASP A 47 -17.38 -2.42 0.70
CA ASP A 47 -17.58 -2.84 -0.69
C ASP A 47 -18.87 -2.26 -1.30
N ASP A 48 -18.84 -0.97 -1.61
CA ASP A 48 -19.85 -0.25 -2.39
C ASP A 48 -19.37 0.01 -3.83
N ALA A 49 -20.18 0.70 -4.64
CA ALA A 49 -19.86 0.96 -6.04
C ALA A 49 -18.53 1.72 -6.24
N SER A 50 -18.13 2.57 -5.28
CA SER A 50 -16.92 3.40 -5.37
C SER A 50 -15.64 2.64 -5.04
N THR A 51 -15.73 1.58 -4.24
CA THR A 51 -14.57 0.83 -3.74
C THR A 51 -14.28 -0.46 -4.51
N ARG A 52 -15.18 -0.87 -5.42
CA ARG A 52 -14.94 -1.99 -6.37
C ARG A 52 -13.71 -1.80 -7.24
N VAL A 53 -13.24 -0.56 -7.40
CA VAL A 53 -12.01 -0.24 -8.16
C VAL A 53 -10.73 -0.54 -7.37
N ILE A 54 -10.78 -0.61 -6.04
CA ILE A 54 -9.61 -0.80 -5.17
C ILE A 54 -8.75 -2.01 -5.58
N PRO A 55 -9.28 -3.23 -5.78
CA PRO A 55 -8.42 -4.37 -6.15
C PRO A 55 -7.71 -4.19 -7.49
N PHE A 56 -8.29 -3.44 -8.44
CA PHE A 56 -7.64 -3.10 -9.70
C PHE A 56 -6.52 -2.09 -9.50
N MET A 57 -6.74 -1.06 -8.68
CA MET A 57 -5.72 -0.07 -8.34
C MET A 57 -4.56 -0.70 -7.58
N ASP A 58 -4.84 -1.58 -6.61
CA ASP A 58 -3.82 -2.32 -5.87
C ASP A 58 -2.98 -3.20 -6.79
N THR A 59 -3.62 -3.92 -7.72
CA THR A 59 -2.92 -4.75 -8.73
C THR A 59 -2.05 -3.89 -9.65
N LEU A 60 -2.57 -2.75 -10.13
CA LEU A 60 -1.85 -1.83 -11.00
C LEU A 60 -0.63 -1.23 -10.29
N LEU A 61 -0.82 -0.66 -9.11
CA LEU A 61 0.27 -0.07 -8.33
C LEU A 61 1.30 -1.12 -7.90
N GLY A 62 0.86 -2.31 -7.50
CA GLY A 62 1.75 -3.44 -7.19
C GLY A 62 2.62 -3.82 -8.38
N THR A 63 2.03 -3.87 -9.57
CA THR A 63 2.71 -4.18 -10.83
C THR A 63 3.70 -3.08 -11.21
N LEU A 64 3.29 -1.80 -11.18
CA LEU A 64 4.15 -0.66 -11.50
C LEU A 64 5.35 -0.51 -10.53
N ASN A 65 5.21 -0.99 -9.29
CA ASN A 65 6.32 -1.01 -8.32
C ASN A 65 7.43 -2.01 -8.69
N LEU A 66 7.13 -3.04 -9.49
CA LEU A 66 8.12 -4.02 -9.94
C LEU A 66 9.08 -3.42 -10.98
N PHE A 67 8.60 -2.50 -11.82
CA PHE A 67 9.39 -1.92 -12.90
C PHE A 67 10.19 -0.69 -12.44
N PRO A 68 11.53 -0.66 -12.63
CA PRO A 68 12.37 0.47 -12.20
C PRO A 68 11.92 1.84 -12.73
N ALA A 69 11.44 1.90 -13.99
CA ALA A 69 11.01 3.13 -14.63
C ALA A 69 9.81 3.79 -13.92
N THR A 70 8.86 2.98 -13.42
CA THR A 70 7.59 3.46 -12.85
C THR A 70 7.57 3.44 -11.32
N ARG A 71 8.48 2.70 -10.68
CA ARG A 71 8.49 2.44 -9.23
C ARG A 71 8.34 3.69 -8.37
N ALA A 72 9.15 4.72 -8.59
CA ALA A 72 9.11 5.90 -7.71
C ALA A 72 7.76 6.62 -7.77
N TYR A 73 7.17 6.71 -8.96
CA TYR A 73 5.86 7.34 -9.15
C TYR A 73 4.72 6.49 -8.59
N ALA A 74 4.79 5.17 -8.74
CA ALA A 74 3.82 4.25 -8.13
C ALA A 74 3.87 4.30 -6.59
N LEU A 75 5.06 4.30 -5.98
CA LEU A 75 5.22 4.47 -4.54
C LEU A 75 4.72 5.84 -4.06
N ALA A 76 4.97 6.91 -4.83
CA ALA A 76 4.42 8.24 -4.51
C ALA A 76 2.89 8.24 -4.53
N ALA A 77 2.26 7.59 -5.52
CA ALA A 77 0.82 7.43 -5.56
C ALA A 77 0.30 6.63 -4.35
N CYS A 78 0.98 5.55 -3.95
CA CYS A 78 0.65 4.80 -2.73
C CYS A 78 0.70 5.69 -1.48
N VAL A 79 1.75 6.51 -1.32
CA VAL A 79 1.87 7.48 -0.21
C VAL A 79 0.67 8.44 -0.20
N LEU A 80 0.28 8.98 -1.36
CA LEU A 80 -0.86 9.90 -1.46
C LEU A 80 -2.19 9.23 -1.06
N PHE A 81 -2.47 8.02 -1.56
CA PHE A 81 -3.69 7.30 -1.20
C PHE A 81 -3.72 6.91 0.28
N GLN A 82 -2.60 6.48 0.84
CA GLN A 82 -2.49 6.15 2.27
C GLN A 82 -2.66 7.39 3.14
N SER A 83 -2.10 8.54 2.76
CA SER A 83 -2.35 9.83 3.44
C SER A 83 -3.82 10.18 3.47
N PHE A 84 -4.53 10.02 2.35
CA PHE A 84 -5.98 10.24 2.30
C PHE A 84 -6.71 9.29 3.26
N GLY A 85 -6.36 8.00 3.26
CA GLY A 85 -6.90 7.02 4.19
C GLY A 85 -6.68 7.39 5.66
N ILE A 86 -5.48 7.87 6.01
CA ILE A 86 -5.16 8.34 7.37
C ILE A 86 -6.05 9.53 7.76
N VAL A 87 -6.20 10.52 6.89
CA VAL A 87 -7.07 11.68 7.16
C VAL A 87 -8.51 11.25 7.42
N VAL A 88 -9.04 10.32 6.63
CA VAL A 88 -10.37 9.75 6.85
C VAL A 88 -10.45 9.04 8.20
N ARG A 89 -9.43 8.27 8.59
CA ARG A 89 -9.39 7.54 9.87
C ARG A 89 -9.31 8.47 11.08
N VAL A 90 -8.52 9.54 11.00
CA VAL A 90 -8.46 10.59 12.03
C VAL A 90 -9.84 11.19 12.25
N ARG A 91 -10.55 11.53 11.16
CA ARG A 91 -11.92 12.08 11.25
C ARG A 91 -12.93 11.11 11.87
N GLN A 92 -12.71 9.81 11.72
CA GLN A 92 -13.54 8.76 12.32
C GLN A 92 -13.17 8.45 13.79
N GLY A 93 -12.10 9.05 14.33
CA GLY A 93 -11.62 8.74 15.69
C GLY A 93 -11.12 7.31 15.86
N LYS A 94 -10.73 6.64 14.77
CA LYS A 94 -10.28 5.23 14.79
C LYS A 94 -8.77 5.12 14.98
N SER A 95 -8.32 3.96 15.44
CA SER A 95 -6.89 3.66 15.60
C SER A 95 -6.12 3.77 14.27
N LEU A 96 -4.96 4.42 14.33
CA LEU A 96 -4.09 4.73 13.19
C LEU A 96 -2.84 3.86 13.11
N ILE A 97 -2.59 3.01 14.11
CA ILE A 97 -1.29 2.34 14.28
C ILE A 97 -0.89 1.57 13.02
N TRP A 98 -1.79 0.76 12.46
CA TRP A 98 -1.51 -0.04 11.28
C TRP A 98 -1.42 0.79 10.00
N ASP A 99 -2.19 1.88 9.91
CA ASP A 99 -2.16 2.80 8.78
C ASP A 99 -0.83 3.59 8.75
N LEU A 100 -0.37 4.05 9.91
CA LEU A 100 0.92 4.74 10.06
C LEU A 100 2.12 3.80 9.86
N ALA A 101 2.02 2.55 10.30
CA ALA A 101 3.06 1.55 10.07
C ALA A 101 3.25 1.30 8.57
N LEU A 102 2.16 1.03 7.84
CA LEU A 102 2.20 0.84 6.38
C LEU A 102 2.65 2.11 5.65
N TYR A 103 2.19 3.28 6.10
CA TYR A 103 2.62 4.57 5.56
C TYR A 103 4.12 4.78 5.69
N THR A 104 4.68 4.49 6.86
CA THR A 104 6.12 4.64 7.11
C THR A 104 6.94 3.74 6.20
N VAL A 105 6.55 2.46 6.05
CA VAL A 105 7.20 1.52 5.13
C VAL A 105 7.13 2.03 3.68
N THR A 106 5.97 2.54 3.27
CA THR A 106 5.76 3.06 1.91
C THR A 106 6.57 4.34 1.66
N ALA A 107 6.65 5.24 2.65
CA ALA A 107 7.42 6.47 2.58
C ALA A 107 8.93 6.19 2.49
N VAL A 108 9.44 5.23 3.27
CA VAL A 108 10.84 4.78 3.19
C VAL A 108 11.14 4.18 1.82
N ALA A 109 10.28 3.30 1.32
CA ALA A 109 10.43 2.74 -0.03
C ALA A 109 10.46 3.84 -1.11
N CYS A 110 9.53 4.81 -1.00
CA CYS A 110 9.42 5.93 -1.92
C CYS A 110 10.68 6.80 -1.92
N TRP A 111 11.15 7.17 -0.73
CA TRP A 111 12.38 7.95 -0.54
C TRP A 111 13.59 7.24 -1.14
N SER A 112 13.77 5.95 -0.87
CA SER A 112 14.84 5.15 -1.45
C SER A 112 14.75 5.09 -2.98
N ALA A 113 13.54 4.98 -3.55
CA ALA A 113 13.34 4.92 -4.99
C ALA A 113 13.68 6.25 -5.70
N PHE A 114 13.47 7.40 -5.06
CA PHE A 114 13.89 8.70 -5.60
C PHE A 114 15.37 9.00 -5.37
N SER A 115 15.92 8.58 -4.23
CA SER A 115 17.31 8.85 -3.88
C SER A 115 18.32 7.93 -4.60
N GLY A 116 17.85 6.82 -5.16
CA GLY A 116 18.65 5.88 -5.95
C GLY A 116 18.55 6.06 -7.47
N ARG A 117 17.82 7.07 -7.94
CA ARG A 117 17.86 7.55 -9.33
C ARG A 117 19.05 8.49 -9.51
#